data_AF-A0A820FBR5-F1
#
_entry.id   AF-A0A820FBR5-F1
#
_cell.length_a   1.000
_cell.length_b   1.000
_cell.length_c   1.000
_cell.angle_alpha   90.00
_cell.angle_beta   90.00
_cell.angle_gamma   90.00
#
_symmetry.space_group_name_H-M   'P 1'
#
loop_
_entity.id
_entity.type
_entity.pdbx_description
1 polymer ?
#
loop_
_entity_poly.entity_id
_entity_poly.type
_entity_poly.pdbx_seq_one_letter_code
_entity_poly.pdbx_strand_id
1 'polypeptide(L)'
;MCAFRNGSHSNVRASSSTHRKLALVFGNRLYQHNASLRNSENDANDITRSLESIGFQVTKGLNLTCEEMDSYVTNFVRNIQSSDVILFYFSGHGTQWE
;
A
#
# COMPACT_ATOMS: atom_id res chain seq x y z
N MET A 1 -16.06 58.26 3.91
CA MET A 1 -15.70 57.36 5.03
C MET A 1 -16.62 56.15 4.95
N CYS A 2 -16.15 55.01 4.43
CA CYS A 2 -16.95 53.77 4.36
C CYS A 2 -16.45 52.82 5.46
N ALA A 3 -17.34 52.41 6.37
CA ALA A 3 -17.01 51.53 7.48
C ALA A 3 -17.08 50.05 7.06
N PHE A 4 -15.99 49.31 7.27
CA PHE A 4 -15.92 47.86 7.06
C PHE A 4 -16.58 47.14 8.26
N ARG A 5 -17.65 46.36 8.02
CA ARG A 5 -18.31 45.53 9.04
C ARG A 5 -17.54 44.21 9.18
N ASN A 6 -17.22 43.83 10.41
CA ASN A 6 -16.65 42.53 10.78
C ASN A 6 -17.55 41.38 10.30
N GLY A 7 -17.02 40.54 9.42
CA GLY A 7 -17.64 39.30 8.95
C GLY A 7 -17.39 38.14 9.91
N SER A 8 -18.47 37.44 10.23
CA SER A 8 -18.58 36.22 11.03
C SER A 8 -17.49 35.18 10.76
N HIS A 9 -16.81 34.73 11.82
CA HIS A 9 -15.95 33.55 11.77
C HIS A 9 -16.83 32.30 11.58
N SER A 10 -16.99 31.87 10.34
CA SER A 10 -17.53 30.56 10.00
C SER A 10 -16.62 29.50 10.63
N ASN A 11 -17.13 28.77 11.62
CA ASN A 11 -16.49 27.57 12.16
C ASN A 11 -16.32 26.55 11.02
N VAL A 12 -15.14 26.54 10.40
CA VAL A 12 -14.72 25.47 9.50
C VAL A 12 -14.60 24.23 10.35
N ARG A 13 -15.60 23.34 10.28
CA ARG A 13 -15.44 21.97 10.77
C ARG A 13 -14.28 21.38 9.99
N ALA A 14 -13.15 21.17 10.66
CA ALA A 14 -12.08 20.35 10.13
C ALA A 14 -12.69 18.97 9.83
N SER A 15 -13.00 18.72 8.56
CA SER A 15 -13.23 17.38 8.08
C SER A 15 -11.91 16.66 8.27
N SER A 16 -11.79 15.85 9.33
CA SER A 16 -10.72 14.87 9.38
C SER A 16 -11.01 13.85 8.30
N SER A 17 -10.68 14.17 7.05
CA SER A 17 -10.52 13.16 6.02
C SER A 17 -9.34 12.31 6.48
N THR A 18 -9.63 11.27 7.25
CA THR A 18 -8.67 10.25 7.65
C THR A 18 -8.23 9.57 6.36
N HIS A 19 -7.14 10.08 5.78
CA HIS A 19 -6.47 9.44 4.65
C HIS A 19 -6.15 8.02 5.04
N ARG A 20 -6.81 7.04 4.41
CA ARG A 20 -6.54 5.64 4.72
C ARG A 20 -5.16 5.32 4.15
N LYS A 21 -4.36 4.62 4.94
CA LYS A 21 -3.08 4.10 4.48
C LYS A 21 -3.32 2.68 4.01
N LEU A 22 -3.14 2.42 2.72
CA LEU A 22 -3.34 1.11 2.09
C LEU A 22 -1.99 0.61 1.59
N ALA A 23 -1.70 -0.67 1.82
CA ALA A 23 -0.48 -1.29 1.35
C ALA A 23 -0.77 -2.60 0.63
N LEU A 24 -0.05 -2.85 -0.46
CA LEU A 24 -0.06 -4.11 -1.18
C LEU A 24 1.36 -4.70 -1.14
N VAL A 25 1.51 -5.88 -0.53
CA VAL A 25 2.80 -6.51 -0.23
C VAL A 25 2.86 -7.88 -0.90
N PHE A 26 3.80 -8.08 -1.81
CA PHE A 26 4.03 -9.36 -2.49
C PHE A 26 5.36 -9.98 -2.10
N GLY A 27 5.37 -11.30 -1.90
CA GLY A 27 6.56 -12.08 -1.59
C GLY A 27 6.61 -13.37 -2.42
N ASN A 28 7.44 -13.42 -3.46
CA ASN A 28 7.53 -14.58 -4.36
C ASN A 28 8.84 -15.35 -4.13
N ARG A 29 8.72 -16.59 -3.65
CA ARG A 29 9.85 -17.47 -3.27
C ARG A 29 10.48 -18.23 -4.44
N LEU A 30 9.75 -18.44 -5.53
CA LEU A 30 10.11 -19.41 -6.56
C LEU A 30 10.18 -18.78 -7.95
N TYR A 31 11.41 -18.56 -8.42
CA TYR A 31 11.71 -18.83 -9.83
C TYR A 31 12.28 -20.25 -9.87
N GLN A 32 11.79 -21.08 -10.78
CA GLN A 32 11.89 -22.55 -10.81
C GLN A 32 13.30 -23.16 -10.75
N HIS A 33 14.37 -22.36 -10.64
CA HIS A 33 15.73 -22.85 -10.86
C HIS A 33 16.71 -22.80 -9.68
N ASN A 34 16.51 -22.03 -8.61
CA ASN A 34 17.54 -21.87 -7.60
C ASN A 34 16.99 -21.95 -6.16
N ALA A 35 17.78 -22.59 -5.31
CA ALA A 35 17.55 -22.92 -3.90
C ALA A 35 16.46 -22.09 -3.21
N SER A 36 15.47 -22.79 -2.66
CA SER A 36 14.33 -22.27 -1.91
C SER A 36 14.78 -21.29 -0.80
N LEU A 37 14.87 -20.00 -1.13
CA LEU A 37 15.29 -19.00 -0.16
C LEU A 37 14.11 -18.71 0.75
N ARG A 38 14.24 -19.10 2.01
CA ARG A 38 13.29 -18.82 3.10
C ARG A 38 13.08 -17.32 3.35
N ASN A 39 13.82 -16.44 2.66
CA ASN A 39 13.97 -15.03 3.02
C ASN A 39 12.83 -14.16 2.49
N SER A 40 12.38 -14.33 1.24
CA SER A 40 11.37 -13.42 0.65
C SER A 40 10.02 -13.45 1.40
N GLU A 41 9.65 -14.60 1.96
CA GLU A 41 8.47 -14.72 2.82
C GLU A 41 8.68 -14.03 4.18
N ASN A 42 9.87 -14.17 4.76
CA ASN A 42 10.22 -13.47 6.00
C ASN A 42 10.21 -11.95 5.78
N ASP A 43 10.79 -11.46 4.69
CA ASP A 43 10.84 -10.04 4.33
C ASP A 43 9.43 -9.47 4.14
N ALA A 44 8.58 -10.18 3.38
CA ALA A 44 7.19 -9.79 3.20
C ALA A 44 6.44 -9.74 4.56
N ASN A 45 6.69 -10.70 5.45
CA ASN A 45 6.11 -10.71 6.79
C ASN A 45 6.61 -9.56 7.67
N ASP A 46 7.90 -9.25 7.65
CA ASP A 46 8.50 -8.14 8.41
C ASP A 46 7.98 -6.78 7.95
N ILE A 47 7.85 -6.59 6.63
CA ILE A 47 7.28 -5.38 6.06
C ILE A 47 5.80 -5.26 6.38
N THR A 48 5.02 -6.34 6.28
CA THR A 48 3.61 -6.33 6.69
C THR A 48 3.47 -5.87 8.15
N ARG A 49 4.21 -6.47 9.08
CA ARG A 49 4.17 -6.08 10.50
C ARG A 49 4.52 -4.61 10.71
N SER A 50 5.56 -4.14 10.03
CA SER A 50 6.00 -2.75 10.14
C SER A 50 4.95 -1.77 9.62
N LEU A 51 4.33 -2.07 8.48
CA LEU A 51 3.30 -1.24 7.88
C LEU A 51 2.00 -1.22 8.71
N GLU A 52 1.57 -2.37 9.21
CA GLU A 52 0.44 -2.47 10.13
C GLU A 52 0.67 -1.64 11.39
N SER A 53 1.88 -1.66 11.95
CA SER A 53 2.22 -0.90 13.17
C SER A 53 2.10 0.62 13.02
N ILE A 54 2.24 1.14 11.80
CA ILE A 54 2.14 2.58 11.48
C ILE A 54 0.79 2.95 10.85
N GLY A 55 -0.17 2.02 10.88
CA GLY A 55 -1.57 2.22 10.52
C GLY A 55 -1.93 1.94 9.06
N PHE A 56 -1.11 1.19 8.31
CA PHE A 56 -1.52 0.70 7.00
C PHE A 56 -2.45 -0.50 7.11
N GLN A 57 -3.46 -0.54 6.23
CA GLN A 57 -4.22 -1.73 5.92
C GLN A 57 -3.46 -2.50 4.84
N VAL A 58 -2.87 -3.63 5.20
CA VAL A 58 -2.00 -4.40 4.31
C VAL A 58 -2.77 -5.53 3.65
N THR A 59 -2.73 -5.59 2.32
CA THR A 59 -3.09 -6.78 1.53
C THR A 59 -1.79 -7.48 1.16
N LYS A 60 -1.62 -8.73 1.61
CA LYS A 60 -0.41 -9.52 1.37
C LYS A 60 -0.70 -10.69 0.44
N GLY A 61 0.18 -10.93 -0.53
CA GLY A 61 0.17 -12.11 -1.40
C GLY A 61 1.55 -12.79 -1.41
N LEU A 62 1.57 -14.12 -1.35
CA LEU A 62 2.81 -14.90 -1.34
C LEU A 62 2.79 -15.92 -2.47
N ASN A 63 3.93 -16.11 -3.15
CA ASN A 63 4.10 -17.09 -4.24
C ASN A 63 3.04 -16.97 -5.35
N LEU A 64 2.69 -15.74 -5.70
CA LEU A 64 1.68 -15.46 -6.72
C LEU A 64 2.28 -15.62 -8.12
N THR A 65 1.51 -16.21 -9.03
CA THR A 65 1.72 -16.14 -10.49
C THR A 65 1.49 -14.70 -10.99
N CYS A 66 1.93 -14.39 -12.23
CA CYS A 66 1.65 -13.09 -12.84
C CYS A 66 0.15 -12.78 -12.94
N GLU A 67 -0.67 -13.77 -13.29
CA GLU A 67 -2.13 -13.60 -13.41
C GLU A 67 -2.80 -13.33 -12.05
N GLU A 68 -2.32 -13.99 -11.00
CA GLU A 68 -2.78 -13.72 -9.64
C GLU A 68 -2.34 -12.32 -9.17
N MET A 69 -1.09 -11.91 -9.43
CA MET A 69 -0.64 -10.55 -9.09
C MET A 69 -1.48 -9.48 -9.79
N ASP A 70 -1.79 -9.65 -11.08
CA ASP A 70 -2.64 -8.72 -11.83
C ASP A 70 -4.06 -8.63 -11.24
N SER A 71 -4.62 -9.78 -10.85
CA SER A 71 -5.92 -9.84 -10.17
C SER A 71 -5.90 -9.11 -8.82
N TYR A 72 -4.84 -9.28 -8.03
CA TYR A 72 -4.67 -8.58 -6.75
C TYR A 72 -4.55 -7.07 -6.96
N VAL A 73 -3.74 -6.63 -7.92
CA VAL A 73 -3.58 -5.20 -8.25
C VAL A 73 -4.90 -4.60 -8.71
N THR A 74 -5.61 -5.27 -9.62
CA THR A 74 -6.92 -4.82 -10.12
C THR A 74 -7.93 -4.65 -8.99
N ASN A 75 -8.01 -5.63 -8.08
CA ASN A 75 -8.92 -5.55 -6.94
C ASN A 75 -8.48 -4.48 -5.92
N PHE A 76 -7.18 -4.29 -5.74
CA PHE A 76 -6.64 -3.27 -4.85
C PHE A 76 -6.95 -1.86 -5.36
N VAL A 77 -6.72 -1.59 -6.64
CA VAL A 77 -6.98 -0.29 -7.28
C VAL A 77 -8.47 0.08 -7.24
N ARG A 78 -9.38 -0.89 -7.38
CA ARG A 78 -10.83 -0.64 -7.25
C ARG A 78 -11.26 -0.11 -5.89
N ASN A 79 -10.46 -0.35 -4.84
CA ASN A 79 -10.78 0.05 -3.47
C ASN A 79 -10.12 1.38 -3.05
N ILE A 80 -9.32 1.98 -3.93
CA ILE A 80 -8.56 3.21 -3.67
C ILE A 80 -9.44 4.44 -3.91
N GLN A 81 -9.35 5.41 -3.01
CA GLN A 81 -9.91 6.75 -3.12
C GLN A 81 -8.81 7.77 -3.35
N SER A 82 -9.15 8.94 -3.91
CA SER A 82 -8.19 10.01 -4.22
C SER A 82 -7.43 10.56 -3.00
N SER A 83 -7.94 10.29 -1.80
CA SER A 83 -7.40 10.75 -0.53
C SER A 83 -6.58 9.68 0.20
N ASP A 84 -6.46 8.47 -0.36
CA ASP A 84 -5.70 7.38 0.27
C ASP A 84 -4.19 7.52 0.03
N VAL A 85 -3.41 7.11 1.03
CA VAL A 85 -1.96 6.92 0.91
C VAL A 85 -1.71 5.47 0.53
N ILE A 86 -1.02 5.24 -0.57
CA ILE A 86 -0.84 3.90 -1.14
C ILE A 86 0.63 3.53 -1.11
N LEU A 87 0.94 2.32 -0.66
CA LEU A 87 2.27 1.74 -0.71
C LEU A 87 2.22 0.38 -1.40
N PHE A 88 3.16 0.14 -2.32
CA PHE A 88 3.37 -1.17 -2.91
C PHE A 88 4.77 -1.68 -2.55
N TYR A 89 4.85 -2.93 -2.10
CA TYR A 89 6.11 -3.60 -1.80
C TYR A 89 6.14 -4.96 -2.49
N PHE A 90 7.29 -5.30 -3.07
CA PHE A 90 7.53 -6.60 -3.69
C PHE A 90 8.89 -7.13 -3.24
N SER A 91 8.93 -8.37 -2.74
CA SER A 91 10.15 -9.13 -2.47
C SER A 91 10.17 -10.38 -3.34
N GLY A 92 11.23 -10.54 -4.12
CA GLY A 92 11.44 -11.67 -5.02
C GLY A 92 12.76 -11.53 -5.77
N HIS A 93 13.17 -12.58 -6.47
CA HIS A 93 14.34 -12.50 -7.34
C HIS A 93 13.98 -11.77 -8.63
N GLY A 94 14.48 -10.55 -8.81
CA GLY A 94 14.62 -9.98 -10.15
C GLY A 94 15.67 -10.81 -10.89
N THR A 95 15.25 -11.56 -11.90
CA THR A 95 16.21 -12.07 -12.87
C THR A 95 16.62 -10.89 -13.74
N GLN A 96 17.86 -10.43 -13.54
CA GLN A 96 18.48 -9.48 -14.46
C GLN A 96 18.77 -10.26 -15.75
N TRP A 97 18.09 -9.87 -16.83
CA TRP A 97 18.49 -10.28 -18.17
C TRP A 97 19.48 -9.22 -18.64
N GLU A 98 20.75 -9.60 -18.78
CA GLU A 98 21.70 -8.87 -19.61
C GLU A 98 21.43 -9.15 -21.10
#